data_AF-A0A1F9B9D1-F1
#
_entry.id   AF-A0A1F9B9D1-F1
#
_cell.length_a   1.000
_cell.length_b   1.000
_cell.length_c   1.000
_cell.angle_alpha   90.00
_cell.angle_beta   90.00
_cell.angle_gamma   90.00
#
_symmetry.space_group_name_H-M   'P 1'
#
loop_
_entity.id
_entity.type
_entity.pdbx_description
1 polymer ?
#
loop_
_entity_poly.entity_id
_entity_poly.type
_entity_poly.pdbx_seq_one_letter_code
_entity_poly.pdbx_strand_id
1 'polypeptide(L)'
;MRFFEGVFLWTAIGIYLASSLLFLGGLIFKKEKQLILAWRGCFGGFALHSATILARWIASGHPPVLWSFEHALAGSWFVMGIFLMVGRYFNNLRITGTVISPFVLLMLGYGIMGKEMGIEPLPPPYQSNWLWVHVGFGWVMYGAYHVAAGLAILYLLKQRALRKIKGQGEISRFFRFFPELAVIDDLTFKLIVYGFIAHIAMLGSGAIWA
;
A
#
# COMPACT_ATOMS: atom_id res chain seq x y z
N MET A 1 -4.76 2.28 23.31
CA MET A 1 -3.48 1.98 22.64
C MET A 1 -2.42 1.72 23.70
N ARG A 2 -1.72 0.58 23.65
CA ARG A 2 -0.57 0.39 24.54
C ARG A 2 0.53 1.37 24.14
N PHE A 3 1.31 1.87 25.09
CA PHE A 3 2.32 2.90 24.84
C PHE A 3 3.24 2.55 23.64
N PHE A 4 3.76 1.33 23.60
CA PHE A 4 4.62 0.85 22.51
C PHE A 4 3.93 0.77 21.14
N GLU A 5 2.68 0.30 21.10
CA GLU A 5 1.88 0.25 19.87
C GLU A 5 1.72 1.65 19.26
N GLY A 6 1.39 2.64 20.12
CA GLY A 6 1.26 4.03 19.73
C GLY A 6 2.59 4.61 19.23
N VAL A 7 3.69 4.37 19.95
CA VAL A 7 5.03 4.83 19.54
C VAL A 7 5.41 4.27 18.17
N PHE A 8 5.22 2.98 17.93
CA PHE A 8 5.53 2.37 16.63
C PHE A 8 4.63 2.94 15.51
N LEU A 9 3.33 3.09 15.78
CA LEU A 9 2.38 3.60 14.78
C LEU A 9 2.69 5.04 14.38
N TRP A 10 2.82 5.94 15.36
CA TRP A 10 3.07 7.36 15.10
C TRP A 10 4.44 7.58 14.44
N THR A 11 5.45 6.78 14.82
CA THR A 11 6.75 6.82 14.16
C THR A 11 6.65 6.31 12.71
N ALA A 12 5.92 5.23 12.45
CA ALA A 12 5.67 4.73 11.10
C ALA A 12 4.95 5.77 10.22
N ILE A 13 3.91 6.42 10.76
CA ILE A 13 3.18 7.51 10.09
C ILE A 13 4.10 8.68 9.77
N GLY A 14 4.94 9.10 10.73
CA GLY A 14 5.93 10.17 10.51
C GLY A 14 6.89 9.83 9.37
N ILE A 15 7.38 8.59 9.31
CA ILE A 15 8.27 8.12 8.24
C ILE A 15 7.53 8.04 6.90
N TYR A 16 6.30 7.55 6.86
CA TYR A 16 5.49 7.53 5.63
C TYR A 16 5.17 8.94 5.14
N LEU A 17 4.92 9.90 6.03
CA LEU A 17 4.73 11.31 5.69
C LEU A 17 6.00 11.89 5.07
N ALA A 18 7.14 11.71 5.73
CA ALA A 18 8.44 12.15 5.20
C ALA A 18 8.73 11.51 3.82
N SER A 19 8.45 10.21 3.67
CA SER A 19 8.64 9.48 2.41
C SER A 19 7.71 10.01 1.31
N SER A 20 6.44 10.31 1.64
CA SER A 20 5.48 10.90 0.71
C SER A 20 5.93 12.28 0.21
N LEU A 21 6.41 13.13 1.12
CA LEU A 21 6.95 14.44 0.78
C LEU A 21 8.22 14.33 -0.08
N LEU A 22 9.10 13.35 0.21
CA LEU A 22 10.27 13.07 -0.60
C LEU A 22 9.92 12.51 -1.99
N PHE A 23 8.88 11.67 -2.11
CA PHE A 23 8.39 11.22 -3.42
C PHE A 23 7.87 12.39 -4.25
N LEU A 24 7.04 13.25 -3.67
CA LEU A 24 6.52 14.46 -4.33
C LEU A 24 7.65 15.42 -4.71
N GLY A 25 8.60 15.67 -3.80
CA GLY A 25 9.78 16.49 -4.07
C GLY A 25 10.65 15.89 -5.19
N GLY A 26 10.86 14.57 -5.16
CA GLY A 26 11.61 13.85 -6.19
C GLY A 26 10.94 13.94 -7.56
N LEU A 27 9.62 13.91 -7.60
CA LEU A 27 8.81 14.09 -8.81
C LEU A 27 8.88 15.55 -9.32
N ILE A 28 8.62 16.54 -8.47
CA ILE A 28 8.54 17.97 -8.83
C ILE A 28 9.92 18.51 -9.23
N PHE A 29 10.93 18.26 -8.41
CA PHE A 29 12.30 18.74 -8.63
C PHE A 29 13.14 17.78 -9.47
N LYS A 30 12.56 16.66 -9.95
CA LYS A 30 13.20 15.69 -10.83
C LYS A 30 14.47 15.06 -10.23
N LYS A 31 14.48 14.80 -8.91
CA LYS A 31 15.62 14.28 -8.15
C LYS A 31 15.46 12.79 -7.82
N GLU A 32 16.11 11.93 -8.61
CA GLU A 32 16.05 10.46 -8.42
C GLU A 32 16.50 10.01 -7.03
N LYS A 33 17.55 10.63 -6.47
CA LYS A 33 18.03 10.32 -5.11
C LYS A 33 16.93 10.46 -4.05
N GLN A 34 15.99 11.40 -4.22
CA GLN A 34 14.86 11.58 -3.31
C GLN A 34 13.85 10.44 -3.44
N LEU A 35 13.58 9.93 -4.65
CA LEU A 35 12.71 8.76 -4.86
C LEU A 35 13.30 7.49 -4.22
N ILE A 36 14.62 7.31 -4.33
CA ILE A 36 15.31 6.17 -3.71
C ILE A 36 15.29 6.28 -2.19
N LEU A 37 15.57 7.48 -1.66
CA LEU A 37 15.54 7.73 -0.21
C LEU A 37 14.13 7.54 0.36
N ALA A 38 13.11 8.04 -0.34
CA ALA A 38 11.70 7.85 0.02
C ALA A 38 11.33 6.37 0.08
N TRP A 39 11.69 5.60 -0.95
CA TRP A 39 11.42 4.17 -1.00
C TRP A 39 12.14 3.39 0.12
N ARG A 40 13.39 3.76 0.45
CA ARG A 40 14.11 3.22 1.60
C ARG A 40 13.44 3.61 2.92
N GLY A 41 12.96 4.85 3.03
CA GLY A 41 12.17 5.32 4.17
C GLY A 41 10.92 4.47 4.37
N CYS A 42 10.19 4.13 3.30
CA CYS A 42 9.05 3.24 3.36
C CYS A 42 9.36 1.86 3.94
N PHE A 43 10.57 1.29 3.76
CA PHE A 43 10.94 0.06 4.46
C PHE A 43 11.03 0.25 5.97
N GLY A 44 11.62 1.36 6.43
CA GLY A 44 11.68 1.68 7.86
C GLY A 44 10.29 1.89 8.45
N GLY A 45 9.43 2.63 7.74
CA GLY A 45 8.03 2.81 8.11
C GLY A 45 7.28 1.47 8.15
N PHE A 46 7.52 0.59 7.18
CA PHE A 46 6.90 -0.74 7.09
C PHE A 46 7.34 -1.69 8.19
N ALA A 47 8.61 -1.63 8.61
CA ALA A 47 9.10 -2.40 9.75
C ALA A 47 8.39 -1.98 11.05
N LEU A 48 8.26 -0.67 11.30
CA LEU A 48 7.54 -0.16 12.46
C LEU A 48 6.04 -0.42 12.38
N HIS A 49 5.44 -0.31 11.19
CA HIS A 49 4.05 -0.65 10.96
C HIS A 49 3.77 -2.15 11.25
N SER A 50 4.70 -3.03 10.86
CA SER A 50 4.66 -4.44 11.22
C SER A 50 4.75 -4.63 12.73
N ALA A 51 5.65 -3.90 13.41
CA ALA A 51 5.76 -3.93 14.86
C ALA A 51 4.47 -3.46 15.57
N THR A 52 3.76 -2.47 15.02
CA THR A 52 2.42 -2.06 15.49
C THR A 52 1.43 -3.21 15.38
N ILE A 53 1.35 -3.88 14.23
CA ILE A 53 0.46 -5.03 14.01
C ILE A 53 0.77 -6.15 15.00
N LEU A 54 2.06 -6.52 15.18
CA LEU A 54 2.45 -7.55 16.14
C LEU A 54 2.11 -7.16 17.57
N ALA A 55 2.40 -5.92 17.98
CA ALA A 55 2.07 -5.43 19.32
C ALA A 55 0.57 -5.50 19.59
N ARG A 56 -0.26 -5.18 18.59
CA ARG A 56 -1.71 -5.26 18.69
C ARG A 56 -2.19 -6.70 18.74
N TRP A 57 -1.68 -7.57 17.87
CA TRP A 57 -2.03 -8.99 17.85
C TRP A 57 -1.72 -9.67 19.18
N ILE A 58 -0.53 -9.45 19.75
CA ILE A 58 -0.17 -10.00 21.07
C ILE A 58 -1.14 -9.51 22.16
N ALA A 59 -1.64 -8.28 22.04
CA ALA A 59 -2.52 -7.68 23.02
C ALA A 59 -3.99 -8.12 22.89
N SER A 60 -4.49 -8.34 21.66
CA SER A 60 -5.85 -8.78 21.37
C SER A 60 -6.02 -10.30 21.38
N GLY A 61 -4.94 -11.05 21.18
CA GLY A 61 -4.97 -12.50 21.00
C GLY A 61 -5.33 -12.94 19.57
N HIS A 62 -5.50 -12.01 18.63
CA HIS A 62 -5.83 -12.29 17.24
C HIS A 62 -5.29 -11.23 16.26
N PRO A 63 -5.11 -11.55 14.96
CA PRO A 63 -4.75 -10.56 13.96
C PRO A 63 -5.74 -9.38 13.91
N PRO A 64 -5.28 -8.16 13.55
CA PRO A 64 -6.15 -6.99 13.49
C PRO A 64 -7.15 -7.10 12.32
N VAL A 65 -8.42 -7.39 12.64
CA VAL A 65 -9.49 -7.65 11.65
C VAL A 65 -10.88 -7.19 12.09
N LEU A 66 -11.06 -6.54 13.25
CA LEU A 66 -12.41 -6.33 13.81
C LEU A 66 -13.08 -5.01 13.45
N TRP A 67 -12.36 -3.88 13.48
CA TRP A 67 -12.97 -2.55 13.27
C TRP A 67 -12.22 -1.73 12.24
N SER A 68 -12.73 -0.53 11.93
CA SER A 68 -12.15 0.35 10.91
C SER A 68 -10.67 0.61 11.12
N PHE A 69 -10.22 0.77 12.37
CA PHE A 69 -8.81 0.94 12.70
C PHE A 69 -7.99 -0.29 12.32
N GLU A 70 -8.43 -1.48 12.71
CA GLU A 70 -7.72 -2.73 12.46
C GLU A 70 -7.70 -3.08 10.96
N HIS A 71 -8.81 -2.85 10.27
CA HIS A 71 -8.91 -3.00 8.83
C HIS A 71 -8.00 -2.02 8.09
N ALA A 72 -7.94 -0.76 8.52
CA ALA A 72 -7.03 0.23 7.94
C ALA A 72 -5.55 -0.14 8.19
N LEU A 73 -5.23 -0.62 9.39
CA LEU A 73 -3.88 -1.07 9.76
C LEU A 73 -3.43 -2.24 8.88
N ALA A 74 -4.23 -3.32 8.82
CA ALA A 74 -3.94 -4.49 8.01
C ALA A 74 -3.95 -4.16 6.50
N GLY A 75 -5.01 -3.52 5.99
CA GLY A 75 -5.15 -3.22 4.57
C GLY A 75 -4.03 -2.33 4.04
N SER A 76 -3.66 -1.27 4.78
CA SER A 76 -2.57 -0.39 4.37
C SER A 76 -1.20 -1.08 4.47
N TRP A 77 -1.03 -2.06 5.36
CA TRP A 77 0.15 -2.92 5.40
C TRP A 77 0.28 -3.77 4.13
N PHE A 78 -0.80 -4.41 3.66
CA PHE A 78 -0.75 -5.17 2.41
C PHE A 78 -0.49 -4.28 1.18
N VAL A 79 -1.10 -3.10 1.11
CA VAL A 79 -0.84 -2.12 0.03
C VAL A 79 0.64 -1.72 0.01
N MET A 80 1.21 -1.33 1.16
CA MET A 80 2.61 -0.95 1.26
C MET A 80 3.54 -2.13 0.98
N GLY A 81 3.23 -3.33 1.49
CA GLY A 81 4.02 -4.54 1.29
C GLY A 81 4.12 -4.92 -0.19
N ILE A 82 3.00 -4.93 -0.92
CA ILE A 82 2.99 -5.21 -2.36
C ILE A 82 3.74 -4.12 -3.13
N PHE A 83 3.59 -2.84 -2.76
CA PHE A 83 4.36 -1.75 -3.37
C PHE A 83 5.88 -1.91 -3.15
N LEU A 84 6.31 -2.23 -1.93
CA LEU A 84 7.72 -2.45 -1.63
C LEU A 84 8.27 -3.65 -2.38
N MET A 85 7.50 -4.74 -2.47
CA MET A 85 7.84 -5.92 -3.26
C MET A 85 8.02 -5.57 -4.75
N VAL A 86 7.06 -4.88 -5.35
CA VAL A 86 7.14 -4.41 -6.75
C VAL A 86 8.37 -3.52 -6.95
N GLY A 87 8.57 -2.52 -6.09
CA GLY A 87 9.71 -1.61 -6.18
C GLY A 87 11.09 -2.25 -5.91
N ARG A 88 11.11 -3.44 -5.30
CA ARG A 88 12.32 -4.24 -5.04
C ARG A 88 12.76 -5.02 -6.26
N TYR A 89 11.82 -5.52 -7.06
CA TYR A 89 12.09 -6.22 -8.32
C TYR A 89 12.24 -5.25 -9.50
N PHE A 90 11.54 -4.11 -9.46
CA PHE A 90 11.52 -3.12 -10.53
C PHE A 90 11.90 -1.72 -10.00
N ASN A 91 13.18 -1.38 -10.06
CA ASN A 91 13.71 -0.15 -9.45
C ASN A 91 13.09 1.15 -10.00
N ASN A 92 12.72 1.14 -11.28
CA ASN A 92 12.04 2.22 -11.99
C ASN A 92 10.57 2.40 -11.56
N LEU A 93 9.97 1.42 -10.87
CA LEU A 93 8.60 1.52 -10.35
C LEU A 93 8.51 2.13 -8.94
N ARG A 94 9.63 2.50 -8.33
CA ARG A 94 9.63 3.20 -7.04
C ARG A 94 8.88 4.53 -7.09
N ILE A 95 8.83 5.17 -8.25
CA ILE A 95 8.09 6.43 -8.47
C ILE A 95 6.58 6.30 -8.22
N THR A 96 6.01 5.09 -8.35
CA THR A 96 4.61 4.78 -8.00
C THR A 96 4.31 5.07 -6.52
N GLY A 97 5.34 5.12 -5.67
CA GLY A 97 5.25 5.56 -4.27
C GLY A 97 4.69 6.98 -4.10
N THR A 98 4.78 7.82 -5.13
CA THR A 98 4.15 9.15 -5.14
C THR A 98 2.62 9.09 -5.03
N VAL A 99 2.01 7.98 -5.45
CA VAL A 99 0.58 7.73 -5.31
C VAL A 99 0.31 6.84 -4.09
N ILE A 100 1.09 5.77 -3.92
CA ILE A 100 0.82 4.75 -2.90
C ILE A 100 1.08 5.25 -1.48
N SER A 101 2.17 5.99 -1.25
CA SER A 101 2.55 6.42 0.10
C SER A 101 1.53 7.41 0.70
N PRO A 102 1.06 8.46 -0.02
CA PRO A 102 -0.05 9.28 0.46
C PRO A 102 -1.34 8.50 0.69
N PHE A 103 -1.66 7.52 -0.18
CA PHE A 103 -2.84 6.69 -0.01
C PHE A 103 -2.79 5.87 1.29
N VAL A 104 -1.64 5.27 1.62
CA VAL A 104 -1.43 4.56 2.88
C VAL A 104 -1.61 5.48 4.09
N LEU A 105 -1.14 6.73 4.02
CA LEU A 105 -1.38 7.72 5.07
C LEU A 105 -2.87 8.04 5.24
N LEU A 106 -3.62 8.19 4.14
CA LEU A 106 -5.06 8.44 4.20
C LEU A 106 -5.81 7.25 4.80
N MET A 107 -5.44 6.01 4.47
CA MET A 107 -6.01 4.82 5.09
C MET A 107 -5.76 4.80 6.61
N LEU A 108 -4.51 4.99 7.04
CA LEU A 108 -4.16 5.01 8.46
C LEU A 108 -4.87 6.16 9.20
N GLY A 109 -4.95 7.34 8.57
CA GLY A 109 -5.70 8.48 9.10
C GLY A 109 -7.19 8.16 9.27
N TYR A 110 -7.82 7.54 8.27
CA TYR A 110 -9.21 7.08 8.36
C TYR A 110 -9.40 6.09 9.52
N GLY A 111 -8.50 5.13 9.68
CA GLY A 111 -8.53 4.18 10.80
C GLY A 111 -8.47 4.86 12.16
N ILE A 112 -7.56 5.84 12.33
CA ILE A 112 -7.35 6.59 13.58
C ILE A 112 -8.55 7.48 13.92
N MET A 113 -9.24 8.03 12.91
CA MET A 113 -10.46 8.81 13.11
C MET A 113 -11.67 7.96 13.50
N GLY A 114 -11.56 6.62 13.45
CA GLY A 114 -12.58 5.70 13.90
C GLY A 114 -12.81 5.77 15.41
N LYS A 115 -14.05 5.49 15.84
CA LYS A 115 -14.44 5.50 17.26
C LYS A 115 -13.94 4.28 18.04
N GLU A 116 -13.63 3.19 17.34
CA GLU A 116 -13.34 1.88 17.91
C GLU A 116 -11.86 1.52 17.73
N MET A 117 -11.00 2.20 18.49
CA MET A 117 -9.57 1.88 18.61
C MET A 117 -9.26 0.94 19.78
N GLY A 118 -10.29 0.53 20.52
CA GLY A 118 -10.20 -0.42 21.62
C GLY A 118 -9.66 -1.78 21.19
N ILE A 119 -9.16 -2.54 22.16
CA ILE A 119 -8.86 -3.96 21.98
C ILE A 119 -10.06 -4.72 22.51
N GLU A 120 -10.72 -5.44 21.62
CA GLU A 120 -11.94 -6.19 21.93
C GLU A 120 -11.72 -7.65 21.53
N PRO A 121 -12.28 -8.61 22.29
CA PRO A 121 -12.23 -10.00 21.89
C PRO A 121 -13.04 -10.20 20.60
N LEU A 122 -12.66 -11.19 19.79
CA LEU A 122 -13.44 -11.61 18.62
C LEU A 122 -14.87 -11.98 19.06
N PRO A 123 -15.91 -11.30 18.55
CA PRO A 123 -17.29 -11.74 18.66
C PRO A 123 -17.46 -13.18 18.18
N PRO A 124 -18.44 -13.95 18.69
CA PRO A 124 -18.62 -15.36 18.37
C PRO A 124 -18.60 -15.69 16.85
N PRO A 125 -19.23 -14.89 15.96
CA PRO A 125 -19.19 -15.16 14.51
C PRO A 125 -17.78 -15.11 13.89
N TYR A 126 -16.84 -14.40 14.51
CA TYR A 126 -15.49 -14.19 14.01
C TYR A 126 -14.48 -15.22 14.53
N GLN A 127 -14.90 -16.21 15.32
CA GLN A 127 -14.02 -17.24 15.89
C GLN A 127 -13.87 -18.47 14.97
N SER A 128 -13.94 -18.29 13.66
CA SER A 128 -13.82 -19.35 12.66
C SER A 128 -12.50 -19.25 11.89
N ASN A 129 -11.87 -20.39 11.58
CA ASN A 129 -10.67 -20.43 10.74
C ASN A 129 -10.93 -19.89 9.32
N TRP A 130 -12.18 -19.95 8.85
CA TRP A 130 -12.57 -19.42 7.55
C TRP A 130 -12.46 -17.90 7.47
N LEU A 131 -12.59 -17.19 8.59
CA LEU A 131 -12.38 -15.74 8.64
C LEU A 131 -10.96 -15.38 8.19
N TRP A 132 -9.95 -16.13 8.64
CA TRP A 132 -8.55 -15.85 8.30
C TRP A 132 -8.28 -16.04 6.82
N VAL A 133 -8.86 -17.08 6.22
CA VAL A 133 -8.78 -17.33 4.78
C VAL A 133 -9.45 -16.19 4.02
N HIS A 134 -10.68 -15.84 4.41
CA HIS A 134 -11.46 -14.77 3.79
C HIS A 134 -10.74 -13.42 3.85
N VAL A 135 -10.41 -12.95 5.05
CA VAL A 135 -9.81 -11.63 5.25
C VAL A 135 -8.39 -11.57 4.68
N GLY A 136 -7.62 -12.66 4.75
CA GLY A 136 -6.29 -12.75 4.16
C GLY A 136 -6.31 -12.56 2.65
N PHE A 137 -7.16 -13.29 1.93
CA PHE A 137 -7.32 -13.10 0.49
C PHE A 137 -7.92 -11.72 0.15
N GLY A 138 -8.83 -11.21 0.98
CA GLY A 138 -9.37 -9.86 0.85
C GLY A 138 -8.29 -8.78 0.88
N TRP A 139 -7.33 -8.87 1.81
CA TRP A 139 -6.24 -7.90 1.87
C TRP A 139 -5.22 -8.03 0.75
N VAL A 140 -4.92 -9.25 0.32
CA VAL A 140 -4.07 -9.49 -0.85
C VAL A 140 -4.70 -8.89 -2.11
N MET A 141 -5.99 -9.16 -2.34
CA MET A 141 -6.78 -8.56 -3.42
C MET A 141 -6.72 -7.03 -3.34
N TYR A 142 -7.06 -6.48 -2.17
CA TYR A 142 -7.12 -5.04 -1.96
C TYR A 142 -5.77 -4.38 -2.28
N GLY A 143 -4.67 -4.90 -1.72
CA GLY A 143 -3.33 -4.39 -1.98
C GLY A 143 -2.93 -4.47 -3.46
N ALA A 144 -3.23 -5.58 -4.13
CA ALA A 144 -2.91 -5.77 -5.54
C ALA A 144 -3.63 -4.75 -6.44
N TYR A 145 -4.94 -4.55 -6.23
CA TYR A 145 -5.71 -3.56 -6.98
C TYR A 145 -5.28 -2.13 -6.72
N HIS A 146 -4.89 -1.78 -5.49
CA HIS A 146 -4.41 -0.43 -5.18
C HIS A 146 -3.07 -0.13 -5.85
N VAL A 147 -2.13 -1.10 -5.83
CA VAL A 147 -0.87 -0.94 -6.54
C VAL A 147 -1.10 -0.87 -8.05
N ALA A 148 -2.01 -1.69 -8.61
CA ALA A 148 -2.41 -1.61 -10.01
C ALA A 148 -3.01 -0.24 -10.37
N ALA A 149 -3.88 0.32 -9.52
CA ALA A 149 -4.44 1.65 -9.72
C ALA A 149 -3.36 2.74 -9.70
N GLY A 150 -2.39 2.65 -8.77
CA GLY A 150 -1.24 3.55 -8.74
C GLY A 150 -0.39 3.48 -10.01
N LEU A 151 -0.17 2.28 -10.54
CA LEU A 151 0.52 2.07 -11.81
C LEU A 151 -0.26 2.63 -12.99
N ALA A 152 -1.58 2.44 -13.04
CA ALA A 152 -2.44 2.99 -14.08
C ALA A 152 -2.42 4.53 -14.09
N ILE A 153 -2.43 5.17 -12.92
CA ILE A 153 -2.25 6.63 -12.81
C ILE A 153 -0.90 7.04 -13.41
N LEU A 154 0.18 6.34 -13.07
CA LEU A 154 1.51 6.59 -13.61
C LEU A 154 1.56 6.41 -15.14
N TYR A 155 0.91 5.37 -15.65
CA TYR A 155 0.77 5.10 -17.08
C TYR A 155 0.12 6.29 -17.79
N LEU A 156 -1.02 6.77 -17.30
CA LEU A 156 -1.75 7.89 -17.89
C LEU A 156 -0.94 9.18 -17.88
N LEU A 157 -0.24 9.46 -16.78
CA LEU A 157 0.65 10.62 -16.67
C LEU A 157 1.79 10.56 -17.69
N LYS A 158 2.45 9.40 -17.85
CA LYS A 158 3.51 9.20 -18.84
C LYS A 158 2.96 9.28 -20.27
N GLN A 159 1.84 8.64 -20.56
CA GLN A 159 1.22 8.64 -21.88
C GLN A 159 0.83 10.06 -22.31
N ARG A 160 0.23 10.84 -21.41
CA ARG A 160 -0.13 12.25 -21.66
C ARG A 160 1.11 13.09 -21.96
N ALA A 161 2.18 12.89 -21.20
CA ALA A 161 3.43 13.61 -21.43
C ALA A 161 4.08 13.27 -22.77
N LEU A 162 4.15 11.99 -23.15
CA LEU A 162 4.69 11.55 -24.44
C LEU A 162 3.89 12.09 -25.63
N ARG A 163 2.55 12.15 -25.54
CA ARG A 163 1.70 12.76 -26.57
C ARG A 163 2.01 14.25 -26.75
N LYS A 164 2.24 14.99 -25.66
CA LYS A 164 2.58 16.42 -25.71
C LYS A 164 3.95 16.66 -26.37
N ILE A 165 4.91 15.75 -26.16
CA ILE A 165 6.28 15.84 -26.70
C ILE A 165 6.35 15.55 -28.20
N LYS A 166 5.49 14.65 -28.73
CA LYS A 166 5.41 14.37 -30.18
C LYS A 166 5.14 15.64 -31.04
N GLY A 167 4.68 16.74 -30.44
CA GLY A 167 4.49 18.02 -31.12
C GLY A 167 5.59 19.09 -30.91
N GLN A 168 6.56 18.91 -30.00
CA GLN A 168 7.49 20.00 -29.60
C GLN A 168 8.96 19.62 -29.33
N GLY A 169 9.39 18.38 -29.56
CA GLY A 169 10.82 18.01 -29.43
C GLY A 169 11.34 17.85 -27.99
N GLU A 170 12.43 17.08 -27.91
CA GLU A 170 13.14 16.48 -26.76
C GLU A 170 12.35 15.88 -25.58
N ILE A 171 12.59 14.58 -25.35
CA ILE A 171 12.16 13.86 -24.16
C ILE A 171 12.91 14.46 -22.95
N SER A 172 12.22 15.26 -22.14
CA SER A 172 12.71 15.70 -20.83
C SER A 172 13.34 14.50 -20.11
N ARG A 173 14.63 14.62 -19.75
CA ARG A 173 15.46 13.59 -19.08
C ARG A 173 14.74 12.89 -17.91
N PHE A 174 13.77 13.58 -17.31
CA PHE A 174 12.84 13.07 -16.31
C PHE A 174 12.02 11.82 -16.71
N PHE A 175 11.52 11.73 -17.95
CA PHE A 175 10.70 10.58 -18.37
C PHE A 175 11.52 9.31 -18.59
N ARG A 176 12.86 9.41 -18.60
CA ARG A 176 13.75 8.23 -18.57
C ARG A 176 13.72 7.52 -17.22
N PHE A 177 13.30 8.20 -16.14
CA PHE A 177 13.11 7.56 -14.82
C PHE A 177 11.83 6.73 -14.73
N PHE A 178 10.87 6.98 -15.62
CA PHE A 178 9.63 6.21 -15.65
C PHE A 178 9.84 4.92 -16.46
N PRO A 179 9.34 3.77 -15.98
CA PRO A 179 9.37 2.53 -16.74
C PRO A 179 8.62 2.67 -18.06
N GLU A 180 9.02 1.89 -19.06
CA GLU A 180 8.32 1.85 -20.34
C GLU A 180 6.83 1.57 -20.16
N LEU A 181 5.99 2.17 -21.03
CA LEU A 181 4.55 2.01 -20.93
C LEU A 181 4.13 0.53 -20.98
N ALA A 182 4.80 -0.28 -21.81
CA ALA A 182 4.56 -1.72 -21.90
C ALA A 182 4.85 -2.44 -20.58
N VAL A 183 5.90 -2.05 -19.84
CA VAL A 183 6.23 -2.64 -18.54
C VAL A 183 5.19 -2.26 -17.48
N ILE A 184 4.73 -1.01 -17.49
CA ILE A 184 3.67 -0.56 -16.57
C ILE A 184 2.37 -1.30 -16.86
N ASP A 185 2.00 -1.45 -18.13
CA ASP A 185 0.79 -2.12 -18.57
C ASP A 185 0.79 -3.61 -18.23
N ASP A 186 1.87 -4.33 -18.57
CA ASP A 186 2.07 -5.74 -18.25
C ASP A 186 2.00 -6.01 -16.74
N LEU A 187 2.67 -5.19 -15.92
CA LEU A 187 2.61 -5.35 -14.47
C LEU A 187 1.24 -5.00 -13.90
N THR A 188 0.59 -3.96 -14.43
CA THR A 188 -0.78 -3.59 -14.03
C THR A 188 -1.73 -4.76 -14.30
N PHE A 189 -1.66 -5.36 -15.48
CA PHE A 189 -2.44 -6.55 -15.84
C PHE A 189 -2.15 -7.72 -14.88
N LYS A 190 -0.88 -8.04 -14.63
CA LYS A 190 -0.50 -9.12 -13.70
C LYS A 190 -1.03 -8.91 -12.28
N LEU A 191 -0.98 -7.68 -11.76
CA LEU A 191 -1.52 -7.35 -10.45
C LEU A 191 -3.05 -7.45 -10.41
N ILE A 192 -3.73 -7.06 -11.49
CA ILE A 192 -5.19 -7.24 -11.61
C ILE A 192 -5.54 -8.72 -11.64
N VAL A 193 -4.85 -9.54 -12.42
CA VAL A 193 -5.09 -10.99 -12.47
C VAL A 193 -4.85 -11.63 -11.11
N TYR A 194 -3.74 -11.29 -10.45
CA TYR A 194 -3.44 -11.80 -9.11
C TYR A 194 -4.49 -11.36 -8.07
N GLY A 195 -4.90 -10.09 -8.12
CA GLY A 195 -5.98 -9.57 -7.29
C GLY A 195 -7.32 -10.25 -7.57
N PHE A 196 -7.63 -10.57 -8.82
CA PHE A 196 -8.86 -11.26 -9.21
C PHE A 196 -8.92 -12.70 -8.71
N ILE A 197 -7.80 -13.43 -8.77
CA ILE A 197 -7.71 -14.77 -8.19
C ILE A 197 -7.94 -14.71 -6.67
N ALA A 198 -7.29 -13.76 -5.98
CA ALA A 198 -7.52 -13.54 -4.56
C ALA A 198 -8.96 -13.12 -4.26
N HIS A 199 -9.59 -12.31 -5.13
CA HIS A 199 -10.98 -11.91 -4.99
C HIS A 199 -11.95 -13.10 -5.05
N ILE A 200 -11.75 -14.02 -6.00
CA ILE A 200 -12.57 -15.25 -6.09
C ILE A 200 -12.41 -16.09 -4.82
N ALA A 201 -11.17 -16.30 -4.36
CA ALA A 201 -10.90 -17.05 -3.14
C ALA A 201 -11.55 -16.39 -1.90
N MET A 202 -11.47 -15.07 -1.80
CA MET A 202 -12.14 -14.28 -0.77
C MET A 202 -13.67 -14.47 -0.82
N LEU A 203 -14.31 -14.34 -1.98
CA LEU A 203 -15.76 -14.53 -2.11
C LEU A 203 -16.19 -15.97 -1.75
N GLY A 204 -15.46 -16.97 -2.25
CA GLY A 204 -15.75 -18.38 -1.97
C GLY A 204 -15.63 -18.71 -0.48
N SER A 205 -14.52 -18.32 0.15
CA SER A 205 -14.32 -18.48 1.60
C SER A 205 -15.30 -17.66 2.45
N GLY A 206 -15.72 -16.49 1.97
CA GLY A 206 -16.74 -15.66 2.62
C GLY A 206 -18.11 -16.33 2.63
N ALA A 207 -18.50 -16.98 1.53
CA ALA A 207 -19.74 -17.74 1.45
C ALA A 207 -19.75 -18.98 2.36
N ILE A 208 -18.58 -19.56 2.67
CA ILE A 208 -18.46 -20.67 3.62
C ILE A 208 -18.53 -20.18 5.08
N TRP A 209 -18.01 -18.97 5.33
CA TRP A 209 -17.99 -18.37 6.65
C TRP A 209 -19.35 -17.77 7.07
N ALA A 210 -20.10 -17.21 6.12
CA ALA A 210 -21.43 -16.61 6.33
C ALA A 210 -22.50 -17.61 6.76
#